data_AF-A0A022Q2D7-F1
#
_entry.id   AF-A0A022Q2D7-F1
#
_cell.length_a   1.000
_cell.length_b   1.000
_cell.length_c   1.000
_cell.angle_alpha   90.00
_cell.angle_beta   90.00
_cell.angle_gamma   90.00
#
_symmetry.space_group_name_H-M   'P 1'
#
loop_
_entity.id
_entity.type
_entity.pdbx_description
1 polymer ?
#
loop_
_entity_poly.entity_id
_entity_poly.type
_entity_poly.pdbx_seq_one_letter_code
_entity_poly.pdbx_strand_id
1 'polypeptide(L)'
;MLKTIVATLHTVMGSSLSQQSAVDTITQWRSRPPHVLIFDSSRREISQYMEAVDKLTQSPPNSKETNNKDLIAIAMARLKREFIAVLSRQADYQAGGPISTITTTAEFSSVADSTAYAFRYEDYVISDLPSTDVITYLKNIAQRMNSGGKLADCIRAYKSVRRTFLQAQLSRLRFEELSVNLNAKRYLWDELKIKMEFWVQLSKICVKKLFDREKKLCDQIFQGIVGINGPAKDECFVGTVQDFAAGLFSFAESMSLSNQPYERMETVFTVYDSFLSILPNVKALFDSVPGREIVIRCEETLSNVEIEVTRMLHDFEDAVLHEKPVSNSSDENG
;
A
#
# COMPACT_ATOMS: atom_id res chain seq x y z
N MET A 1 22.38 28.99 -7.68
CA MET A 1 22.91 28.67 -9.01
C MET A 1 22.17 27.53 -9.69
N LEU A 2 22.08 26.30 -9.12
CA LEU A 2 21.38 25.19 -9.80
C LEU A 2 19.88 25.43 -10.09
N LYS A 3 19.11 26.03 -9.17
CA LYS A 3 17.70 26.41 -9.44
C LYS A 3 17.57 27.41 -10.59
N THR A 4 18.51 28.34 -10.68
CA THR A 4 18.57 29.36 -11.74
C THR A 4 18.94 28.71 -13.07
N ILE A 5 19.91 27.78 -13.09
CA ILE A 5 20.37 27.05 -14.29
C ILE A 5 19.30 26.08 -14.79
N VAL A 6 18.56 25.40 -13.91
CA VAL A 6 17.39 24.57 -14.31
C VAL A 6 16.28 25.44 -14.86
N ALA A 7 16.02 26.61 -14.27
CA ALA A 7 15.08 27.58 -14.83
C ALA A 7 15.55 28.11 -16.20
N THR A 8 16.86 28.36 -16.40
CA THR A 8 17.38 28.84 -17.70
C THR A 8 17.43 27.74 -18.76
N LEU A 9 17.71 26.49 -18.40
CA LEU A 9 17.66 25.36 -19.34
C LEU A 9 16.21 25.03 -19.76
N HIS A 10 15.23 25.23 -18.88
CA HIS A 10 13.81 25.15 -19.28
C HIS A 10 13.39 26.34 -20.17
N THR A 11 14.02 27.51 -20.02
CA THR A 11 13.78 28.70 -20.88
C THR A 11 14.38 28.55 -22.29
N VAL A 12 15.40 27.72 -22.50
CA VAL A 12 16.08 27.56 -23.81
C VAL A 12 15.33 26.60 -24.75
N MET A 13 14.42 25.76 -24.25
CA MET A 13 13.38 25.14 -25.09
C MET A 13 12.18 26.07 -25.14
N GLY A 14 12.31 27.12 -25.97
CA GLY A 14 11.25 28.09 -26.24
C GLY A 14 9.94 27.37 -26.51
N SER A 15 9.01 27.51 -25.59
CA SER A 15 7.68 26.93 -25.74
C SER A 15 7.04 27.61 -26.96
N SER A 16 6.75 26.85 -28.01
CA SER A 16 6.32 27.39 -29.31
C SER A 16 4.90 27.94 -29.30
N LEU A 17 4.10 27.59 -28.28
CA LEU A 17 2.68 27.97 -28.22
C LEU A 17 2.42 29.47 -27.95
N SER A 18 1.38 30.00 -28.57
CA SER A 18 0.66 31.20 -28.12
C SER A 18 0.39 31.29 -26.61
N GLN A 19 0.46 32.45 -25.93
CA GLN A 19 -0.30 32.64 -24.67
C GLN A 19 -1.80 32.52 -24.98
N GLN A 20 -2.25 33.09 -26.11
CA GLN A 20 -3.62 32.96 -26.57
C GLN A 20 -3.95 31.49 -26.93
N SER A 21 -3.04 30.81 -27.63
CA SER A 21 -3.23 29.39 -27.96
C SER A 21 -3.29 28.48 -26.72
N ALA A 22 -2.58 28.82 -25.64
CA ALA A 22 -2.72 28.12 -24.36
C ALA A 22 -4.12 28.32 -23.76
N VAL A 23 -4.63 29.56 -23.76
CA VAL A 23 -6.01 29.87 -23.31
C VAL A 23 -7.04 29.13 -24.15
N ASP A 24 -6.89 29.14 -25.47
CA ASP A 24 -7.80 28.46 -26.40
C ASP A 24 -7.80 26.94 -26.17
N THR A 25 -6.61 26.35 -25.92
CA THR A 25 -6.49 24.92 -25.61
C THR A 25 -7.23 24.58 -24.31
N ILE A 26 -7.01 25.31 -23.22
CA ILE A 26 -7.70 25.03 -21.94
C ILE A 26 -9.20 25.24 -22.05
N THR A 27 -9.66 26.29 -22.75
CA THR A 27 -11.09 26.56 -22.95
C THR A 27 -11.76 25.51 -23.83
N GLN A 28 -11.08 25.02 -24.86
CA GLN A 28 -11.55 23.90 -25.68
C GLN A 28 -11.70 22.62 -24.83
N TRP A 29 -10.71 22.30 -23.99
CA TRP A 29 -10.79 21.12 -23.12
C TRP A 29 -11.78 21.28 -21.97
N ARG A 30 -12.10 22.51 -21.57
CA ARG A 30 -13.17 22.81 -20.62
C ARG A 30 -14.55 22.47 -21.18
N SER A 31 -14.81 22.72 -22.46
CA SER A 31 -16.11 22.44 -23.07
C SER A 31 -16.33 20.95 -23.39
N ARG A 32 -15.25 20.16 -23.47
CA ARG A 32 -15.35 18.70 -23.69
C ARG A 32 -15.95 17.99 -22.47
N PRO A 33 -16.79 16.96 -22.67
CA PRO A 33 -17.37 16.18 -21.58
C PRO A 33 -16.32 15.61 -20.62
N PRO A 34 -16.66 15.40 -19.33
CA PRO A 34 -15.71 14.91 -18.33
C PRO A 34 -15.18 13.48 -18.58
N HIS A 35 -15.92 12.65 -19.31
CA HIS A 35 -15.52 11.28 -19.64
C HIS A 35 -14.52 11.19 -20.80
N VAL A 36 -14.33 12.26 -21.58
CA VAL A 36 -13.35 12.31 -22.66
C VAL A 36 -11.98 12.58 -22.06
N LEU A 37 -11.12 11.57 -22.01
CA LEU A 37 -9.80 11.71 -21.42
C LEU A 37 -8.78 12.28 -22.41
N ILE A 38 -7.93 13.18 -21.92
CA ILE A 38 -6.74 13.64 -22.64
C ILE A 38 -5.81 12.45 -22.89
N PHE A 39 -5.76 11.49 -21.95
CA PHE A 39 -4.93 10.29 -22.08
C PHE A 39 -5.25 9.46 -23.32
N ASP A 40 -6.52 9.39 -23.73
CA ASP A 40 -6.95 8.60 -24.88
C ASP A 40 -6.80 9.36 -26.22
N SER A 41 -6.27 10.60 -26.16
CA SER A 41 -6.06 11.45 -27.33
C SER A 41 -4.72 11.21 -28.01
N SER A 42 -4.50 11.86 -29.15
CA SER A 42 -3.21 11.76 -29.85
C SER A 42 -2.06 12.30 -28.99
N ARG A 43 -0.83 11.76 -29.18
CA ARG A 43 0.38 12.27 -28.50
C ARG A 43 0.54 13.78 -28.68
N ARG A 44 0.15 14.31 -29.85
CA ARG A 44 0.15 15.75 -30.14
C ARG A 44 -0.82 16.53 -29.26
N GLU A 45 -2.06 16.07 -29.12
CA GLU A 45 -3.05 16.71 -28.25
C GLU A 45 -2.65 16.66 -26.78
N ILE A 46 -2.09 15.53 -26.32
CA ILE A 46 -1.53 15.40 -24.97
C ILE A 46 -0.43 16.45 -24.76
N SER A 47 0.57 16.48 -25.64
CA SER A 47 1.67 17.45 -25.55
C SER A 47 1.17 18.90 -25.60
N GLN A 48 0.22 19.20 -26.48
CA GLN A 48 -0.35 20.54 -26.60
C GLN A 48 -1.06 20.98 -25.32
N TYR A 49 -1.86 20.10 -24.71
CA TYR A 49 -2.51 20.41 -23.44
C TYR A 49 -1.49 20.62 -22.32
N MET A 50 -0.50 19.72 -22.23
CA MET A 50 0.55 19.79 -21.21
C MET A 50 1.38 21.08 -21.33
N GLU A 51 1.75 21.49 -22.55
CA GLU A 51 2.45 22.76 -22.81
C GLU A 51 1.56 23.98 -22.49
N ALA A 52 0.26 23.93 -22.80
CA ALA A 52 -0.67 24.99 -22.45
C ALA A 52 -0.76 25.20 -20.93
N VAL A 53 -0.79 24.12 -20.14
CA VAL A 53 -0.75 24.18 -18.68
C VAL A 53 0.56 24.81 -18.18
N ASP A 54 1.70 24.39 -18.74
CA ASP A 54 3.01 24.91 -18.33
C ASP A 54 3.11 26.42 -18.58
N LYS A 55 2.64 26.90 -19.74
CA LYS A 55 2.63 28.34 -20.06
C LYS A 55 1.78 29.17 -19.12
N LEU A 56 0.57 28.71 -18.84
CA LEU A 56 -0.33 29.44 -17.93
C LEU A 56 0.24 29.48 -16.51
N THR A 57 0.93 28.43 -16.08
CA THR A 57 1.54 28.34 -14.75
C THR A 57 2.83 29.16 -14.64
N GLN A 58 3.57 29.37 -15.73
CA GLN A 58 4.82 30.13 -15.77
C GLN A 58 4.65 31.63 -16.07
N SER A 59 3.46 32.07 -16.49
CA SER A 59 3.22 33.48 -16.84
C SER A 59 3.36 34.41 -15.61
N PRO A 60 4.11 35.52 -15.70
CA PRO A 60 4.28 36.46 -14.58
C PRO A 60 2.97 37.17 -14.22
N PRO A 61 2.84 37.67 -12.97
CA PRO A 61 1.66 38.39 -12.50
C PRO A 61 1.59 39.78 -13.16
N ASN A 62 0.91 39.89 -14.31
CA ASN A 62 0.58 41.16 -14.94
C ASN A 62 -0.93 41.19 -15.25
N SER A 63 -1.62 42.19 -14.67
CA SER A 63 -2.97 42.79 -14.88
C SER A 63 -4.19 42.00 -15.42
N LYS A 64 -4.05 40.78 -15.94
CA LYS A 64 -5.12 39.81 -16.27
C LYS A 64 -5.17 38.64 -15.26
N GLU A 65 -4.79 38.89 -14.01
CA GLU A 65 -4.59 37.85 -12.99
C GLU A 65 -5.80 36.96 -12.75
N THR A 66 -7.02 37.52 -12.73
CA THR A 66 -8.24 36.76 -12.40
C THR A 66 -8.52 35.68 -13.44
N ASN A 67 -8.49 36.03 -14.73
CA ASN A 67 -8.80 35.09 -15.81
C ASN A 67 -7.74 33.97 -15.91
N ASN A 68 -6.45 34.28 -15.70
CA ASN A 68 -5.40 33.26 -15.69
C ASN A 68 -5.51 32.35 -14.47
N LYS A 69 -5.81 32.88 -13.28
CA LYS A 69 -6.02 32.07 -12.06
C LYS A 69 -7.21 31.11 -12.24
N ASP A 70 -8.30 31.57 -12.85
CA ASP A 70 -9.46 30.74 -13.15
C ASP A 70 -9.11 29.63 -14.15
N LEU A 71 -8.37 29.95 -15.22
CA LEU A 71 -7.92 28.98 -16.21
C LEU A 71 -6.97 27.94 -15.61
N ILE A 72 -6.05 28.34 -14.74
CA ILE A 72 -5.18 27.41 -14.00
C ILE A 72 -6.03 26.52 -13.10
N ALA A 73 -7.00 27.06 -12.36
CA ALA A 73 -7.88 26.26 -11.52
C ALA A 73 -8.69 25.23 -12.33
N ILE A 74 -9.21 25.63 -13.49
CA ILE A 74 -9.90 24.74 -14.44
C ILE A 74 -8.96 23.64 -14.94
N ALA A 75 -7.74 24.00 -15.35
CA ALA A 75 -6.75 23.06 -15.83
C ALA A 75 -6.35 22.04 -14.74
N MET A 76 -6.12 22.50 -13.50
CA MET A 76 -5.80 21.64 -12.36
C MET A 76 -6.96 20.70 -12.00
N ALA A 77 -8.20 21.18 -12.07
CA ALA A 77 -9.37 20.33 -11.85
C ALA A 77 -9.52 19.25 -12.94
N ARG A 78 -9.21 19.58 -14.20
CA ARG A 78 -9.18 18.60 -15.30
C ARG A 78 -8.06 17.59 -15.09
N LEU A 79 -6.84 18.04 -14.81
CA LEU A 79 -5.68 17.17 -14.54
C LEU A 79 -5.94 16.21 -13.37
N LYS A 80 -6.54 16.69 -12.27
CA LYS A 80 -6.94 15.82 -11.14
C LYS A 80 -7.91 14.72 -11.59
N ARG A 81 -8.90 15.07 -12.41
CA ARG A 81 -9.87 14.11 -12.95
C ARG A 81 -9.21 13.09 -13.88
N GLU A 82 -8.33 13.54 -14.78
CA GLU A 82 -7.53 12.66 -15.65
C GLU A 82 -6.70 11.68 -14.82
N PHE A 83 -6.03 12.18 -13.77
CA PHE A 83 -5.22 11.37 -12.88
C PHE A 83 -6.06 10.27 -12.21
N ILE A 84 -7.21 10.64 -11.66
CA ILE A 84 -8.14 9.68 -11.03
C ILE A 84 -8.64 8.67 -12.06
N ALA A 85 -9.09 9.11 -13.23
CA ALA A 85 -9.69 8.24 -14.23
C ALA A 85 -8.68 7.22 -14.79
N VAL A 86 -7.47 7.67 -15.14
CA VAL A 86 -6.41 6.79 -15.64
C VAL A 86 -5.95 5.82 -14.55
N LEU A 87 -5.75 6.30 -13.32
CA LEU A 87 -5.33 5.45 -12.21
C LEU A 87 -6.40 4.41 -11.83
N SER A 88 -7.68 4.80 -11.87
CA SER A 88 -8.81 3.89 -11.61
C SER A 88 -8.92 2.83 -12.70
N ARG A 89 -8.81 3.21 -13.98
CA ARG A 89 -8.81 2.26 -15.09
C ARG A 89 -7.69 1.21 -14.96
N GLN A 90 -6.52 1.61 -14.48
CA GLN A 90 -5.44 0.65 -14.18
C GLN A 90 -5.78 -0.23 -12.97
N ALA A 91 -6.34 0.34 -11.91
CA ALA A 91 -6.75 -0.42 -10.73
C ALA A 91 -7.81 -1.47 -11.08
N ASP A 92 -8.79 -1.12 -11.93
CA ASP A 92 -9.86 -2.03 -12.37
C ASP A 92 -9.31 -3.18 -13.21
N TYR A 93 -8.41 -2.89 -14.16
CA TYR A 93 -7.73 -3.92 -14.95
C TYR A 93 -6.92 -4.87 -14.06
N GLN A 94 -6.22 -4.32 -13.06
CA GLN A 94 -5.42 -5.08 -12.11
C GLN A 94 -6.26 -5.87 -11.11
N ALA A 95 -7.48 -5.41 -10.80
CA ALA A 95 -8.42 -6.08 -9.91
C ALA A 95 -9.17 -7.21 -10.62
N GLY A 96 -9.50 -7.02 -11.91
CA GLY A 96 -10.20 -7.98 -12.76
C GLY A 96 -9.30 -8.94 -13.56
N GLY A 97 -7.98 -8.75 -13.52
CA GLY A 97 -7.03 -9.71 -14.08
C GLY A 97 -7.19 -11.09 -13.41
N PRO A 98 -6.99 -12.19 -14.15
CA PRO A 98 -7.03 -13.50 -13.55
C PRO A 98 -5.97 -13.54 -12.44
N ILE A 99 -6.38 -13.84 -11.21
CA ILE A 99 -5.54 -14.69 -10.37
C ILE A 99 -5.52 -16.00 -11.16
N SER A 100 -4.61 -16.11 -12.13
CA SER A 100 -4.59 -17.27 -13.00
C SER A 100 -4.23 -18.45 -12.11
N THR A 101 -5.24 -19.30 -11.88
CA THR A 101 -5.21 -20.52 -11.06
C THR A 101 -5.39 -20.35 -9.55
N ILE A 102 -6.52 -19.78 -9.10
CA ILE A 102 -7.21 -20.40 -7.96
C ILE A 102 -8.63 -20.70 -8.41
N THR A 103 -8.78 -21.88 -9.01
CA THR A 103 -10.05 -22.58 -9.05
C THR A 103 -10.47 -22.83 -7.61
N THR A 104 -11.38 -22.04 -7.07
CA THR A 104 -12.31 -22.52 -6.05
C THR A 104 -13.59 -21.71 -6.12
N THR A 105 -14.44 -22.10 -7.08
CA THR A 105 -15.90 -22.09 -6.94
C THR A 105 -16.36 -23.09 -5.86
N ALA A 106 -15.66 -23.16 -4.74
CA ALA A 106 -16.08 -23.97 -3.60
C ALA A 106 -16.66 -23.02 -2.57
N GLU A 107 -17.98 -23.07 -2.44
CA GLU A 107 -18.74 -22.51 -1.34
C GLU A 107 -18.22 -23.10 -0.02
N PHE A 108 -17.18 -22.51 0.57
CA PHE A 108 -16.72 -22.91 1.90
C PHE A 108 -17.57 -22.23 2.96
N SER A 109 -18.65 -22.92 3.31
CA SER A 109 -19.41 -22.70 4.52
C SER A 109 -18.66 -23.34 5.70
N SER A 110 -18.18 -22.49 6.61
CA SER A 110 -17.54 -22.80 7.91
C SER A 110 -16.01 -22.71 8.00
N VAL A 111 -15.59 -22.22 9.17
CA VAL A 111 -14.22 -21.96 9.65
C VAL A 111 -13.38 -23.24 9.82
N ALA A 112 -13.98 -24.43 9.67
CA ALA A 112 -13.34 -25.71 9.93
C ALA A 112 -12.51 -26.25 8.76
N ASP A 113 -12.75 -25.80 7.52
CA ASP A 113 -11.93 -26.20 6.36
C ASP A 113 -10.82 -25.16 6.12
N SER A 114 -9.67 -25.45 6.74
CA SER A 114 -8.36 -24.81 6.66
C SER A 114 -8.21 -23.62 5.69
N THR A 115 -8.50 -22.42 6.17
CA THR A 115 -8.28 -21.16 5.42
C THR A 115 -6.80 -20.89 5.15
N ALA A 116 -5.90 -21.49 5.93
CA ALA A 116 -4.45 -21.49 5.69
C ALA A 116 -4.04 -22.20 4.39
N TYR A 117 -4.88 -23.12 3.86
CA TYR A 117 -4.65 -23.76 2.56
C TYR A 117 -5.17 -22.94 1.36
N ALA A 118 -5.97 -21.89 1.58
CA ALA A 118 -6.56 -21.13 0.49
C ALA A 118 -5.55 -20.17 -0.19
N PHE A 119 -4.57 -19.64 0.56
CA PHE A 119 -3.60 -18.69 0.03
C PHE A 119 -2.20 -18.96 0.58
N ARG A 120 -1.32 -19.55 -0.25
CA ARG A 120 0.11 -19.67 0.03
C ARG A 120 0.85 -18.46 -0.51
N TYR A 121 1.81 -17.96 0.27
CA TYR A 121 2.64 -16.83 -0.12
C TYR A 121 3.34 -17.10 -1.47
N GLU A 122 3.88 -18.30 -1.68
CA GLU A 122 4.61 -18.68 -2.88
C GLU A 122 3.74 -18.60 -4.14
N ASP A 123 2.48 -19.05 -4.03
CA ASP A 123 1.54 -19.15 -5.15
C ASP A 123 0.82 -17.83 -5.47
N TYR A 124 0.90 -16.84 -4.57
CA TYR A 124 0.20 -15.57 -4.76
C TYR A 124 0.85 -14.71 -5.85
N VAL A 125 0.25 -14.67 -7.04
CA VAL A 125 0.74 -13.81 -8.14
C VAL A 125 0.03 -12.46 -8.10
N ILE A 126 0.84 -11.39 -8.08
CA ILE A 126 0.35 -10.02 -8.21
C ILE A 126 0.41 -9.60 -9.67
N SER A 127 -0.60 -8.87 -10.15
CA SER A 127 -0.58 -8.30 -11.52
C SER A 127 0.65 -7.42 -11.73
N ASP A 128 1.08 -7.17 -12.96
CA ASP A 128 2.21 -6.29 -13.25
C ASP A 128 1.89 -4.80 -13.03
N LEU A 129 2.91 -3.99 -12.78
CA LEU A 129 2.75 -2.53 -12.66
C LEU A 129 2.12 -1.96 -13.95
N PRO A 130 1.45 -0.79 -13.87
CA PRO A 130 0.96 -0.12 -15.08
C PRO A 130 2.08 0.06 -16.11
N SER A 131 1.72 0.12 -17.39
CA SER A 131 2.72 0.31 -18.45
C SER A 131 3.50 1.61 -18.27
N THR A 132 4.72 1.66 -18.81
CA THR A 132 5.58 2.85 -18.74
C THR A 132 4.91 4.11 -19.28
N ASP A 133 4.09 3.99 -20.33
CA ASP A 133 3.34 5.12 -20.89
C ASP A 133 2.31 5.68 -19.89
N VAL A 134 1.59 4.82 -19.18
CA VAL A 134 0.63 5.23 -18.15
C VAL A 134 1.34 5.90 -16.98
N ILE A 135 2.42 5.30 -16.50
CA ILE A 135 3.22 5.84 -15.39
C ILE A 135 3.81 7.20 -15.76
N THR A 136 4.37 7.33 -16.97
CA THR A 136 4.93 8.60 -17.47
C THR A 136 3.86 9.67 -17.57
N TYR A 137 2.66 9.31 -18.03
CA TYR A 137 1.54 10.24 -18.09
C TYR A 137 1.10 10.72 -16.70
N LEU A 138 0.91 9.81 -15.74
CA LEU A 138 0.55 10.15 -14.35
C LEU A 138 1.62 11.02 -13.69
N LYS A 139 2.90 10.72 -13.91
CA LYS A 139 4.04 11.54 -13.46
C LYS A 139 3.99 12.96 -14.03
N ASN A 140 3.74 13.08 -15.33
CA ASN A 140 3.62 14.37 -16.01
C ASN A 140 2.46 15.22 -15.46
N ILE A 141 1.35 14.57 -15.08
CA ILE A 141 0.24 15.23 -14.39
C ILE A 141 0.67 15.68 -12.99
N ALA A 142 1.27 14.79 -12.20
CA ALA A 142 1.67 15.09 -10.82
C ALA A 142 2.66 16.28 -10.75
N GLN A 143 3.61 16.35 -11.70
CA GLN A 143 4.54 17.47 -11.82
C GLN A 143 3.82 18.80 -12.08
N ARG A 144 2.86 18.82 -13.01
CA ARG A 144 2.08 20.03 -13.32
C ARG A 144 1.14 20.44 -12.20
N MET A 145 0.53 19.47 -11.53
CA MET A 145 -0.25 19.74 -10.32
C MET A 145 0.62 20.31 -9.21
N ASN A 146 1.89 19.89 -9.09
CA ASN A 146 2.83 20.51 -8.16
C ASN A 146 3.15 21.96 -8.54
N SER A 147 3.50 22.21 -9.81
CA SER A 147 3.77 23.56 -10.32
C SER A 147 2.56 24.50 -10.15
N GLY A 148 1.35 23.98 -10.29
CA GLY A 148 0.09 24.71 -10.06
C GLY A 148 -0.33 24.82 -8.59
N GLY A 149 0.50 24.40 -7.62
CA GLY A 149 0.19 24.49 -6.19
C GLY A 149 -0.91 23.54 -5.70
N LYS A 150 -1.20 22.47 -6.45
CA LYS A 150 -2.25 21.47 -6.19
C LYS A 150 -1.70 20.07 -5.94
N LEU A 151 -0.44 19.94 -5.50
CA LEU A 151 0.16 18.65 -5.17
C LEU A 151 -0.65 17.88 -4.10
N ALA A 152 -1.11 18.55 -3.04
CA ALA A 152 -1.89 17.90 -1.98
C ALA A 152 -3.19 17.26 -2.50
N ASP A 153 -3.84 17.90 -3.49
CA ASP A 153 -5.01 17.33 -4.17
C ASP A 153 -4.66 16.10 -5.01
N CYS A 154 -3.50 16.10 -5.66
CA CYS A 154 -2.97 14.97 -6.42
C CYS A 154 -2.65 13.78 -5.52
N ILE A 155 -1.96 14.02 -4.39
CA ILE A 155 -1.64 13.00 -3.39
C ILE A 155 -2.91 12.40 -2.80
N ARG A 156 -3.91 13.23 -2.48
CA ARG A 156 -5.21 12.74 -1.97
C ARG A 156 -5.96 11.90 -3.00
N ALA A 157 -5.95 12.32 -4.26
CA ALA A 157 -6.54 11.56 -5.35
C ALA A 157 -5.87 10.19 -5.52
N TYR A 158 -4.53 10.14 -5.48
CA TYR A 158 -3.76 8.89 -5.51
C TYR A 158 -4.17 7.96 -4.37
N LYS A 159 -4.08 8.44 -3.11
CA LYS A 159 -4.41 7.67 -1.91
C LYS A 159 -5.83 7.12 -1.97
N SER A 160 -6.80 7.93 -2.41
CA SER A 160 -8.20 7.51 -2.52
C SER A 160 -8.37 6.31 -3.46
N VAL A 161 -7.82 6.38 -4.68
CA VAL A 161 -7.98 5.31 -5.67
C VAL A 161 -7.22 4.05 -5.25
N ARG A 162 -5.96 4.22 -4.82
CA ARG A 162 -5.08 3.09 -4.50
C ARG A 162 -5.46 2.39 -3.20
N ARG A 163 -5.99 3.11 -2.22
CA ARG A 163 -6.53 2.50 -1.00
C ARG A 163 -7.75 1.63 -1.30
N THR A 164 -8.69 2.09 -2.14
CA THR A 164 -9.82 1.27 -2.57
C THR A 164 -9.35 0.00 -3.30
N PHE A 165 -8.35 0.11 -4.17
CA PHE A 165 -7.73 -1.04 -4.82
C PHE A 165 -7.13 -2.03 -3.80
N LEU A 166 -6.30 -1.55 -2.88
CA LEU A 166 -5.69 -2.41 -1.86
C LEU A 166 -6.73 -3.06 -0.96
N GLN A 167 -7.75 -2.30 -0.55
CA GLN A 167 -8.86 -2.84 0.24
C GLN A 167 -9.55 -3.98 -0.50
N ALA A 168 -9.86 -3.82 -1.80
CA ALA A 168 -10.43 -4.90 -2.59
C ALA A 168 -9.52 -6.13 -2.69
N GLN A 169 -8.20 -5.95 -2.81
CA GLN A 169 -7.25 -7.09 -2.81
C GLN A 169 -7.22 -7.79 -1.44
N LEU A 170 -7.20 -7.02 -0.35
CA LEU A 170 -7.14 -7.56 1.00
C LEU A 170 -8.45 -8.25 1.41
N SER A 171 -9.61 -7.74 0.99
CA SER A 171 -10.89 -8.42 1.21
C SER A 171 -10.99 -9.75 0.45
N ARG A 172 -10.42 -9.84 -0.76
CA ARG A 172 -10.29 -11.12 -1.48
C ARG A 172 -9.38 -12.11 -0.77
N LEU A 173 -8.38 -11.60 -0.07
CA LEU A 173 -7.49 -12.37 0.79
C LEU A 173 -8.09 -12.64 2.18
N ARG A 174 -9.33 -12.21 2.47
CA ARG A 174 -10.02 -12.38 3.76
C ARG A 174 -9.27 -11.73 4.93
N PHE A 175 -8.64 -10.59 4.70
CA PHE A 175 -7.87 -9.86 5.72
C PHE A 175 -8.68 -9.53 6.98
N GLU A 176 -9.99 -9.33 6.83
CA GLU A 176 -10.92 -9.03 7.92
C GLU A 176 -10.98 -10.14 8.98
N GLU A 177 -10.60 -11.38 8.66
CA GLU A 177 -10.59 -12.52 9.58
C GLU A 177 -9.54 -12.41 10.69
N LEU A 178 -8.54 -11.55 10.50
CA LEU A 178 -7.57 -11.22 11.54
C LEU A 178 -8.16 -10.35 12.67
N SER A 179 -9.32 -9.72 12.48
CA SER A 179 -9.85 -8.70 13.40
C SER A 179 -10.71 -9.22 14.57
N VAL A 180 -10.77 -10.54 14.79
CA VAL A 180 -11.68 -11.15 15.78
C VAL A 180 -11.06 -11.22 17.18
N ASN A 181 -11.87 -10.83 18.17
CA ASN A 181 -11.52 -10.71 19.58
C ASN A 181 -11.05 -12.04 20.21
N LEU A 182 -9.79 -12.09 20.67
CA LEU A 182 -9.15 -13.26 21.27
C LEU A 182 -9.44 -13.33 22.78
N ASN A 183 -10.65 -13.75 23.19
CA ASN A 183 -10.91 -14.09 24.58
C ASN A 183 -10.51 -15.56 24.86
N ALA A 184 -9.96 -15.89 26.01
CA ALA A 184 -9.38 -17.21 26.28
C ALA A 184 -10.43 -18.30 26.61
N LYS A 185 -10.64 -19.25 25.71
CA LYS A 185 -11.27 -20.57 25.97
C LYS A 185 -10.55 -21.65 25.16
N ARG A 186 -10.49 -22.89 25.66
CA ARG A 186 -9.79 -24.03 25.04
C ARG A 186 -10.22 -24.34 23.60
N TYR A 187 -11.50 -24.16 23.27
CA TYR A 187 -12.07 -24.30 21.92
C TYR A 187 -11.63 -23.19 20.93
N LEU A 188 -10.98 -22.12 21.42
CA LEU A 188 -10.48 -21.01 20.59
C LEU A 188 -9.04 -21.23 20.14
N TRP A 189 -8.36 -22.27 20.60
CA TRP A 189 -6.99 -22.54 20.15
C TRP A 189 -6.91 -23.02 18.73
N ASP A 190 -7.75 -23.98 18.34
CA ASP A 190 -7.73 -24.48 16.96
C ASP A 190 -8.05 -23.34 15.98
N GLU A 191 -8.96 -22.44 16.37
CA GLU A 191 -9.24 -21.20 15.64
C GLU A 191 -8.06 -20.22 15.64
N LEU A 192 -7.40 -20.00 16.78
CA LEU A 192 -6.22 -19.13 16.89
C LEU A 192 -5.05 -19.68 16.07
N LYS A 193 -4.82 -21.00 16.08
CA LYS A 193 -3.82 -21.69 15.30
C LYS A 193 -4.07 -21.46 13.80
N ILE A 194 -5.30 -21.67 13.33
CA ILE A 194 -5.67 -21.40 11.94
C ILE A 194 -5.41 -19.93 11.58
N LYS A 195 -5.75 -18.99 12.47
CA LYS A 195 -5.48 -17.56 12.25
C LYS A 195 -4.00 -17.21 12.27
N MET A 196 -3.19 -17.84 13.10
CA MET A 196 -1.73 -17.68 13.12
C MET A 196 -1.13 -18.17 11.80
N GLU A 197 -1.47 -19.37 11.35
CA GLU A 197 -1.02 -19.93 10.07
C GLU A 197 -1.45 -19.04 8.89
N PHE A 198 -2.69 -18.56 8.92
CA PHE A 198 -3.20 -17.60 7.94
C PHE A 198 -2.43 -16.27 7.98
N TRP A 199 -2.17 -15.72 9.16
CA TRP A 199 -1.38 -14.51 9.34
C TRP A 199 0.05 -14.67 8.81
N VAL A 200 0.68 -15.83 8.99
CA VAL A 200 2.02 -16.12 8.45
C VAL A 200 2.05 -15.96 6.93
N GLN A 201 1.04 -16.48 6.22
CA GLN A 201 0.95 -16.34 4.77
C GLN A 201 0.59 -14.90 4.37
N LEU A 202 -0.42 -14.33 5.02
CA LEU A 202 -0.95 -13.01 4.67
C LEU A 202 0.06 -11.89 4.92
N SER A 203 0.81 -11.95 6.02
CA SER A 203 1.85 -10.97 6.36
C SER A 203 2.94 -10.91 5.28
N LYS A 204 3.39 -12.06 4.78
CA LYS A 204 4.34 -12.15 3.68
C LYS A 204 3.76 -11.59 2.38
N ILE A 205 2.51 -11.91 2.04
CA ILE A 205 1.84 -11.37 0.84
C ILE A 205 1.72 -9.85 0.92
N CYS A 206 1.24 -9.32 2.05
CA CYS A 206 1.08 -7.89 2.28
C CYS A 206 2.40 -7.15 2.16
N VAL A 207 3.42 -7.55 2.94
CA VAL A 207 4.69 -6.83 3.01
C VAL A 207 5.52 -7.03 1.75
N LYS A 208 5.71 -8.28 1.30
CA LYS A 208 6.69 -8.60 0.24
C LYS A 208 6.13 -8.42 -1.18
N LYS A 209 4.79 -8.35 -1.36
CA LYS A 209 4.16 -8.23 -2.68
C LYS A 209 3.30 -6.97 -2.81
N LEU A 210 2.26 -6.82 -1.98
CA LEU A 210 1.30 -5.71 -2.11
C LEU A 210 1.93 -4.35 -1.79
N PHE A 211 2.58 -4.22 -0.62
CA PHE A 211 3.18 -2.96 -0.19
C PHE A 211 4.42 -2.61 -1.02
N ASP A 212 5.25 -3.60 -1.36
CA ASP A 212 6.39 -3.40 -2.27
C ASP A 212 5.95 -2.85 -3.64
N ARG A 213 4.91 -3.44 -4.23
CA ARG A 213 4.32 -2.92 -5.48
C ARG A 213 3.84 -1.48 -5.31
N GLU A 214 3.12 -1.19 -4.24
CA GLU A 214 2.58 0.14 -4.00
C GLU A 214 3.71 1.18 -3.82
N LYS A 215 4.78 0.83 -3.09
CA LYS A 215 5.99 1.68 -2.97
C LYS A 215 6.62 1.93 -4.33
N LYS A 216 6.80 0.90 -5.16
CA LYS A 216 7.33 1.04 -6.52
C LYS A 216 6.47 1.95 -7.39
N LEU A 217 5.14 1.86 -7.30
CA LEU A 217 4.25 2.72 -8.06
C LEU A 217 4.34 4.19 -7.60
N CYS A 218 4.33 4.43 -6.29
CA CYS A 218 4.53 5.75 -5.70
C CYS A 218 5.88 6.35 -6.12
N ASP A 219 6.95 5.56 -6.04
CA ASP A 219 8.28 5.97 -6.45
C ASP A 219 8.26 6.38 -7.93
N GLN A 220 7.76 5.55 -8.84
CA GLN A 220 7.79 5.87 -10.27
C GLN A 220 6.97 7.12 -10.64
N ILE A 221 5.81 7.33 -10.01
CA ILE A 221 4.92 8.47 -10.31
C ILE A 221 5.42 9.77 -9.66
N PHE A 222 5.88 9.72 -8.40
CA PHE A 222 6.20 10.92 -7.61
C PHE A 222 7.70 11.18 -7.44
N GLN A 223 8.58 10.43 -8.12
CA GLN A 223 10.02 10.65 -8.02
C GLN A 223 10.41 12.08 -8.34
N GLY A 224 11.20 12.69 -7.44
CA GLY A 224 11.71 14.05 -7.58
C GLY A 224 10.70 15.15 -7.23
N ILE A 225 9.47 14.80 -6.82
CA ILE A 225 8.47 15.76 -6.36
C ILE A 225 8.58 15.90 -4.84
N VAL A 226 8.88 17.12 -4.37
CA VAL A 226 8.94 17.46 -2.94
C VAL A 226 7.73 18.30 -2.58
N GLY A 227 6.92 17.80 -1.65
CA GLY A 227 5.79 18.51 -1.07
C GLY A 227 6.16 19.21 0.23
N ILE A 228 5.15 19.70 0.94
CA ILE A 228 5.32 20.42 2.22
C ILE A 228 5.89 19.50 3.30
N ASN A 229 5.47 18.22 3.31
CA ASN A 229 5.84 17.23 4.31
C ASN A 229 7.06 16.37 3.92
N GLY A 230 7.83 16.79 2.91
CA GLY A 230 8.95 16.02 2.36
C GLY A 230 8.64 15.38 1.00
N PRO A 231 9.33 14.29 0.62
CA PRO A 231 9.12 13.64 -0.67
C PRO A 231 7.69 13.13 -0.84
N ALA A 232 7.03 13.51 -1.95
CA ALA A 232 5.64 13.16 -2.19
C ALA A 232 5.41 11.64 -2.34
N LYS A 233 6.43 10.92 -2.83
CA LYS A 233 6.41 9.46 -2.99
C LYS A 233 6.23 8.74 -1.64
N ASP A 234 6.88 9.25 -0.58
CA ASP A 234 6.84 8.66 0.75
C ASP A 234 5.49 8.96 1.42
N GLU A 235 4.99 10.20 1.30
CA GLU A 235 3.66 10.57 1.79
C GLU A 235 2.54 9.76 1.09
N CYS A 236 2.65 9.56 -0.22
CA CYS A 236 1.69 8.76 -0.98
C CYS A 236 1.72 7.30 -0.53
N PHE A 237 2.91 6.69 -0.43
CA PHE A 237 3.05 5.30 -0.04
C PHE A 237 2.52 5.06 1.37
N VAL A 238 3.09 5.74 2.37
CA VAL A 238 2.73 5.52 3.78
C VAL A 238 1.26 5.81 4.00
N GLY A 239 0.75 6.95 3.52
CA GLY A 239 -0.66 7.31 3.66
C GLY A 239 -1.63 6.37 2.94
N THR A 240 -1.16 5.51 2.03
CA THR A 240 -1.97 4.50 1.35
C THR A 240 -2.00 3.19 2.14
N VAL A 241 -0.87 2.77 2.73
CA VAL A 241 -0.73 1.42 3.31
C VAL A 241 -0.77 1.35 4.84
N GLN A 242 -0.55 2.47 5.55
CA GLN A 242 -0.29 2.49 7.00
C GLN A 242 -1.35 1.77 7.85
N ASP A 243 -2.65 1.92 7.53
CA ASP A 243 -3.71 1.34 8.36
C ASP A 243 -3.79 -0.18 8.17
N PHE A 244 -3.48 -0.66 6.96
CA PHE A 244 -3.40 -2.11 6.69
C PHE A 244 -2.18 -2.72 7.39
N ALA A 245 -1.04 -2.02 7.38
CA ALA A 245 0.15 -2.46 8.12
C ALA A 245 -0.11 -2.48 9.64
N ALA A 246 -0.75 -1.44 10.19
CA ALA A 246 -1.14 -1.39 11.59
C ALA A 246 -2.12 -2.51 11.97
N GLY A 247 -3.12 -2.78 11.14
CA GLY A 247 -4.06 -3.89 11.34
C GLY A 247 -3.37 -5.25 11.35
N LEU A 248 -2.39 -5.46 10.45
CA LEU A 248 -1.60 -6.69 10.39
C LEU A 248 -0.83 -6.92 11.69
N PHE A 249 -0.17 -5.90 12.23
CA PHE A 249 0.61 -6.03 13.47
C PHE A 249 -0.26 -6.10 14.72
N SER A 250 -1.41 -5.43 14.75
CA SER A 250 -2.35 -5.49 15.88
C SER A 250 -2.85 -6.91 16.18
N PHE A 251 -3.00 -7.78 15.17
CA PHE A 251 -3.33 -9.18 15.38
C PHE A 251 -2.22 -9.92 16.14
N ALA A 252 -0.98 -9.75 15.70
CA ALA A 252 0.18 -10.39 16.31
C ALA A 252 0.46 -9.87 17.73
N GLU A 253 0.25 -8.58 17.99
CA GLU A 253 0.28 -8.01 19.34
C GLU A 253 -0.73 -8.71 20.26
N SER A 254 -1.99 -8.81 19.80
CA SER A 254 -3.05 -9.48 20.57
C SER A 254 -2.74 -10.95 20.82
N MET A 255 -2.13 -11.62 19.84
CA MET A 255 -1.65 -12.99 19.97
C MET A 255 -0.55 -13.11 21.03
N SER A 256 0.46 -12.25 20.99
CA SER A 256 1.60 -12.30 21.92
C SER A 256 1.18 -12.12 23.39
N LEU A 257 0.05 -11.44 23.63
CA LEU A 257 -0.51 -11.22 24.96
C LEU A 257 -1.42 -12.37 25.45
N SER A 258 -1.62 -13.41 24.66
CA SER A 258 -2.61 -14.45 24.94
C SER A 258 -2.17 -15.53 25.94
N ASN A 259 -0.91 -15.50 26.40
CA ASN A 259 -0.31 -16.37 27.42
C ASN A 259 -0.60 -17.86 27.19
N GLN A 260 -0.15 -18.39 26.05
CA GLN A 260 -0.48 -19.76 25.65
C GLN A 260 0.40 -20.79 26.39
N PRO A 261 -0.13 -21.99 26.71
CA PRO A 261 0.69 -23.04 27.32
C PRO A 261 1.76 -23.56 26.33
N TYR A 262 2.88 -24.08 26.86
CA TYR A 262 4.07 -24.42 26.06
C TYR A 262 3.83 -25.52 25.02
N GLU A 263 2.81 -26.36 25.14
CA GLU A 263 2.47 -27.38 24.14
C GLU A 263 2.04 -26.77 22.78
N ARG A 264 1.79 -25.46 22.77
CA ARG A 264 1.39 -24.68 21.58
C ARG A 264 2.54 -23.90 20.94
N MET A 265 3.73 -24.03 21.51
CA MET A 265 4.92 -23.27 21.17
C MET A 265 5.27 -23.35 19.68
N GLU A 266 5.15 -24.52 19.03
CA GLU A 266 5.47 -24.69 17.61
C GLU A 266 4.77 -23.65 16.72
N THR A 267 3.47 -23.41 16.90
CA THR A 267 2.73 -22.45 16.08
C THR A 267 3.17 -21.02 16.35
N VAL A 268 3.48 -20.68 17.61
CA VAL A 268 3.95 -19.33 17.96
C VAL A 268 5.35 -19.06 17.41
N PHE A 269 6.22 -20.09 17.37
CA PHE A 269 7.50 -20.04 16.68
C PHE A 269 7.33 -19.74 15.18
N THR A 270 6.35 -20.34 14.51
CA THR A 270 6.12 -20.03 13.08
C THR A 270 5.75 -18.56 12.85
N VAL A 271 5.06 -17.92 13.79
CA VAL A 271 4.74 -16.49 13.75
C VAL A 271 6.01 -15.66 13.95
N TYR A 272 6.82 -16.02 14.96
CA TYR A 272 8.11 -15.39 15.23
C TYR A 272 9.05 -15.45 14.00
N ASP A 273 9.21 -16.62 13.40
CA ASP A 273 10.00 -16.81 12.18
C ASP A 273 9.47 -15.98 11.01
N SER A 274 8.15 -15.88 10.88
CA SER A 274 7.54 -15.06 9.85
C SER A 274 7.87 -13.57 10.06
N PHE A 275 7.83 -13.07 11.30
CA PHE A 275 8.27 -11.69 11.62
C PHE A 275 9.72 -11.44 11.22
N LEU A 276 10.65 -12.33 11.63
CA LEU A 276 12.05 -12.22 11.24
C LEU A 276 12.20 -12.18 9.71
N SER A 277 11.36 -12.94 9.00
CA SER A 277 11.37 -12.96 7.54
C SER A 277 10.85 -11.69 6.88
N ILE A 278 9.93 -10.93 7.51
CA ILE A 278 9.32 -9.73 6.93
C ILE A 278 9.96 -8.43 7.44
N LEU A 279 10.58 -8.43 8.62
CA LEU A 279 11.13 -7.22 9.26
C LEU A 279 12.12 -6.46 8.34
N PRO A 280 13.06 -7.09 7.63
CA PRO A 280 13.95 -6.37 6.71
C PRO A 280 13.17 -5.66 5.60
N ASN A 281 12.11 -6.29 5.09
CA ASN A 281 11.24 -5.67 4.09
C ASN A 281 10.45 -4.50 4.69
N VAL A 282 9.91 -4.64 5.91
CA VAL A 282 9.24 -3.53 6.60
C VAL A 282 10.19 -2.34 6.77
N LYS A 283 11.41 -2.56 7.24
CA LYS A 283 12.44 -1.51 7.38
C LYS A 283 12.74 -0.82 6.04
N ALA A 284 12.87 -1.58 4.96
CA ALA A 284 13.13 -1.02 3.64
C ALA A 284 11.91 -0.28 3.05
N LEU A 285 10.69 -0.76 3.32
CA LEU A 285 9.47 -0.12 2.83
C LEU A 285 9.18 1.19 3.55
N PHE A 286 9.40 1.22 4.87
CA PHE A 286 9.03 2.32 5.76
C PHE A 286 10.27 3.09 6.27
N ASP A 287 11.31 3.16 5.44
CA ASP A 287 12.58 3.87 5.71
C ASP A 287 12.46 5.40 5.82
N SER A 288 11.36 5.95 5.30
CA SER A 288 11.03 7.37 5.35
C SER A 288 10.51 7.83 6.73
N VAL A 289 10.62 9.14 7.02
CA VAL A 289 10.12 9.73 8.27
C VAL A 289 8.65 9.41 8.55
N PRO A 290 7.70 9.53 7.59
CA PRO A 290 6.31 9.17 7.83
C PRO A 290 6.10 7.68 8.17
N GLY A 291 6.99 6.80 7.69
CA GLY A 291 6.89 5.36 7.90
C GLY A 291 7.43 4.87 9.24
N ARG A 292 8.17 5.70 9.97
CA ARG A 292 8.93 5.29 11.16
C ARG A 292 8.07 4.60 12.22
N GLU A 293 6.86 5.10 12.47
CA GLU A 293 5.95 4.54 13.47
C GLU A 293 5.57 3.08 13.16
N ILE A 294 5.43 2.74 11.88
CA ILE A 294 5.13 1.39 11.44
C ILE A 294 6.32 0.45 11.69
N VAL A 295 7.56 0.94 11.52
CA VAL A 295 8.77 0.17 11.82
C VAL A 295 8.87 -0.10 13.32
N ILE A 296 8.73 0.95 14.15
CA ILE A 296 8.78 0.84 15.61
C ILE A 296 7.75 -0.19 16.08
N ARG A 297 6.50 -0.06 15.64
CA ARG A 297 5.43 -0.99 16.00
C ARG A 297 5.74 -2.43 15.60
N CYS A 298 6.33 -2.65 14.42
CA CYS A 298 6.73 -3.98 13.97
C CYS A 298 7.82 -4.57 14.87
N GLU A 299 8.82 -3.78 15.26
CA GLU A 299 9.90 -4.19 16.16
C GLU A 299 9.39 -4.48 17.58
N GLU A 300 8.52 -3.63 18.13
CA GLU A 300 7.89 -3.83 19.43
C GLU A 300 7.02 -5.09 19.43
N THR A 301 6.25 -5.32 18.37
CA THR A 301 5.44 -6.55 18.24
C THR A 301 6.33 -7.79 18.19
N LEU A 302 7.42 -7.76 17.41
CA LEU A 302 8.38 -8.86 17.36
C LEU A 302 9.00 -9.12 18.75
N SER A 303 9.40 -8.08 19.47
CA SER A 303 9.92 -8.19 20.83
C SER A 303 8.92 -8.87 21.78
N ASN A 304 7.64 -8.51 21.69
CA ASN A 304 6.59 -9.15 22.50
C ASN A 304 6.43 -10.64 22.15
N VAL A 305 6.48 -10.99 20.86
CA VAL A 305 6.44 -12.39 20.42
C VAL A 305 7.69 -13.15 20.91
N GLU A 306 8.88 -12.53 20.87
CA GLU A 306 10.13 -13.12 21.38
C GLU A 306 10.07 -13.42 22.88
N ILE A 307 9.53 -12.48 23.67
CA ILE A 307 9.30 -12.66 25.11
C ILE A 307 8.37 -13.85 25.36
N GLU A 308 7.27 -13.94 24.61
CA GLU A 308 6.29 -15.01 24.75
C GLU A 308 6.86 -16.39 24.37
N VAL A 309 7.65 -16.45 23.29
CA VAL A 309 8.41 -17.65 22.90
C VAL A 309 9.39 -18.08 23.99
N THR A 310 10.15 -17.13 24.53
CA THR A 310 11.15 -17.39 25.58
C THR A 310 10.48 -17.90 26.86
N ARG A 311 9.34 -17.33 27.24
CA ARG A 311 8.53 -17.81 28.36
C ARG A 311 8.09 -19.26 28.14
N MET A 312 7.56 -19.60 26.97
CA MET A 312 7.15 -20.98 26.67
C MET A 312 8.30 -21.99 26.74
N LEU A 313 9.49 -21.60 26.29
CA LEU A 313 10.69 -22.44 26.42
C LEU A 313 11.05 -22.71 27.88
N HIS A 314 10.99 -21.69 28.74
CA HIS A 314 11.23 -21.86 30.17
C HIS A 314 10.17 -22.74 30.84
N ASP A 315 8.89 -22.55 30.50
CA ASP A 315 7.82 -23.39 31.04
C ASP A 315 7.96 -24.86 30.61
N PHE A 316 8.41 -25.10 29.37
CA PHE A 316 8.74 -26.43 28.88
C PHE A 316 9.92 -27.05 29.62
N GLU A 317 11.01 -26.29 29.81
CA GLU A 317 12.19 -26.73 30.56
C GLU A 317 11.82 -27.12 32.00
N ASP A 318 11.02 -26.28 32.68
CA ASP A 318 10.56 -26.54 34.05
C ASP A 318 9.71 -27.81 34.13
N ALA A 319 8.79 -28.00 33.17
CA ALA A 319 7.93 -29.19 33.09
C ALA A 319 8.74 -30.48 32.90
N VAL A 320 9.79 -30.45 32.07
CA VAL A 320 10.68 -31.60 31.84
C VAL A 320 11.52 -31.91 33.08
N LEU A 321 12.04 -30.88 33.77
CA LEU A 321 12.88 -31.08 34.95
C LEU A 321 12.11 -31.60 36.17
N HIS A 322 10.83 -31.23 36.30
CA HIS A 322 9.97 -31.61 37.42
C HIS A 322 9.00 -32.76 37.09
N GLU A 323 9.17 -33.42 35.95
CA GLU A 323 8.37 -34.58 35.58
C GLU A 323 8.64 -35.72 36.57
N LYS A 324 7.64 -36.06 37.40
CA LYS A 324 7.80 -37.13 38.39
C LYS A 324 8.03 -38.45 37.67
N PRO A 325 9.01 -39.28 38.07
CA PRO A 325 9.13 -40.63 37.54
C PRO A 325 7.81 -41.36 37.81
N VAL A 326 7.24 -41.96 36.77
CA VAL A 326 6.05 -42.80 36.90
C VAL A 326 6.34 -43.84 37.97
N SER A 327 5.76 -43.66 39.15
CA SER A 327 5.81 -44.65 40.21
C SER A 327 4.95 -45.82 39.75
N ASN A 328 5.59 -46.79 39.09
CA ASN A 328 5.11 -48.15 39.07
C ASN A 328 5.16 -48.68 40.51
N SER A 329 4.12 -48.38 41.28
CA SER A 329 3.75 -49.09 42.50
C SER A 329 2.29 -49.48 42.31
N SER A 330 2.02 -50.62 41.67
CA SER A 330 1.91 -51.92 42.34
C SER A 330 0.75 -51.92 43.33
N ASP A 331 -0.34 -52.59 42.95
CA ASP A 331 -1.22 -53.42 43.78
C ASP A 331 -2.13 -54.15 42.77
N GLU A 332 -2.33 -55.47 42.81
CA GLU A 332 -2.71 -56.23 43.98
C GLU A 332 -1.97 -57.57 44.12
N ASN A 333 -1.51 -57.81 45.35
CA ASN A 333 -1.37 -59.14 45.93
C ASN A 333 -2.72 -59.85 45.98
N GLY A 334 -2.72 -61.15 45.65
CA GLY A 334 -3.82 -62.09 45.89
C GLY A 334 -3.46 -63.49 45.44
#